data_AF-A0A9X3PTW5-F1
#
_entry.id   AF-A0A9X3PTW5-F1
#
_cell.length_a   1.000
_cell.length_b   1.000
_cell.length_c   1.000
_cell.angle_alpha   90.00
_cell.angle_beta   90.00
_cell.angle_gamma   90.00
#
_symmetry.space_group_name_H-M   'P 1'
#
loop_
_entity.id
_entity.type
_entity.pdbx_description
1 polymer ?
#
loop_
_entity_poly.entity_id
_entity_poly.type
_entity_poly.pdbx_seq_one_letter_code
_entity_poly.pdbx_strand_id
1 'polypeptide(L)' 'MKVMLVFPPDWYPSEPYLSLPTLTAVLRAAGHHVIQKDVNLEMYDWFFSEDFLRRVLRKVPQQLDRLR' A
#
# COMPACT_ATOMS: atom_id res chain seq x y z
N MET A 1 -14.37 21.03 -0.17
CA MET A 1 -14.36 19.94 0.85
C MET A 1 -12.96 19.34 0.95
N LYS A 2 -12.57 18.81 2.12
CA LYS A 2 -11.33 18.03 2.29
C LYS A 2 -11.59 16.56 1.95
N VAL A 3 -10.85 16.01 1.00
CA VAL A 3 -11.02 14.66 0.47
C VAL A 3 -9.71 13.89 0.62
N MET A 4 -9.80 12.64 1.07
CA MET A 4 -8.67 11.70 1.07
C MET A 4 -8.96 10.59 0.06
N LEU A 5 -8.04 10.40 -0.89
CA LEU A 5 -8.08 9.28 -1.82
C LEU A 5 -7.12 8.21 -1.30
N VAL A 6 -7.62 6.99 -1.12
CA VAL A 6 -6.86 5.88 -0.55
C VAL A 6 -6.65 4.82 -1.62
N PHE A 7 -5.39 4.44 -1.86
CA PHE A 7 -5.08 3.22 -2.60
C PHE A 7 -4.98 2.05 -1.63
N PRO A 8 -5.79 0.99 -1.76
CA PRO A 8 -5.65 -0.19 -0.92
C PRO A 8 -4.56 -1.15 -1.44
N PRO A 9 -3.97 -1.97 -0.56
CA PRO A 9 -3.15 -3.14 -0.94
C PRO A 9 -4.01 -4.27 -1.55
N ASP A 10 -3.44 -5.26 -2.26
CA ASP A 10 -2.02 -5.58 -2.51
C ASP A 10 -1.61 -5.45 -4.00
N TRP A 11 -1.83 -4.29 -4.59
CA TRP A 11 -1.52 -4.04 -5.99
C TRP A 11 -0.06 -4.32 -6.37
N TYR A 12 0.14 -4.86 -7.58
CA TYR A 12 1.44 -5.20 -8.13
C TYR A 12 2.36 -3.96 -8.26
N PRO A 13 3.55 -3.93 -7.65
CA PRO A 13 4.31 -2.69 -7.43
C PRO A 13 5.06 -2.20 -8.68
N SER A 14 4.98 -2.93 -9.79
CA SER A 14 5.67 -2.52 -11.03
C SER A 14 4.89 -1.47 -11.83
N GLU A 15 3.60 -1.24 -11.51
CA GLU A 15 2.74 -0.32 -12.24
C GLU A 15 2.16 0.76 -11.32
N PRO A 16 2.30 2.06 -11.67
CA PRO A 16 1.72 3.14 -10.89
C PRO A 16 0.19 3.16 -11.02
N TYR A 17 -0.52 3.41 -9.91
CA TYR A 17 -1.98 3.52 -9.93
C TYR A 17 -2.44 4.91 -10.40
N LEU A 18 -2.57 5.09 -11.71
CA LEU A 18 -2.84 6.39 -12.35
C LEU A 18 -4.20 7.02 -12.01
N SER A 19 -5.14 6.25 -11.46
CA SER A 19 -6.44 6.78 -11.03
C SER A 19 -6.34 7.82 -9.92
N LEU A 20 -5.36 7.68 -9.01
CA LEU A 20 -5.11 8.62 -7.91
C LEU A 20 -4.70 10.03 -8.37
N PRO A 21 -3.62 10.19 -9.17
CA PRO A 21 -3.25 11.50 -9.69
C PRO A 21 -4.32 12.07 -10.62
N THR A 22 -4.99 11.23 -11.43
CA THR A 22 -6.07 11.67 -12.34
C THR A 22 -7.24 12.28 -11.57
N LEU A 23 -7.79 11.55 -10.59
CA LEU A 23 -8.91 12.04 -9.78
C LEU A 23 -8.50 13.24 -8.91
N THR A 24 -7.25 13.25 -8.43
CA THR A 24 -6.70 14.40 -7.70
C THR A 24 -6.72 15.67 -8.54
N ALA A 25 -6.29 15.60 -9.80
CA ALA A 25 -6.27 16.75 -10.69
C ALA A 25 -7.69 17.31 -10.91
N VAL A 26 -8.66 16.42 -11.20
CA VAL A 26 -10.07 16.79 -11.41
C VAL A 26 -10.68 17.42 -10.16
N LEU A 27 -10.52 16.80 -8.99
CA LEU A 27 -11.10 17.29 -7.74
C LEU A 27 -10.46 18.60 -7.28
N ARG A 28 -9.14 18.77 -7.46
CA ARG A 28 -8.47 20.04 -7.15
C ARG A 28 -8.95 21.17 -8.06
N ALA A 29 -9.13 20.91 -9.35
CA ALA A 29 -9.69 21.88 -10.29
C ALA A 29 -11.12 22.31 -9.89
N ALA A 30 -11.90 21.40 -9.31
CA ALA A 30 -13.22 21.68 -8.75
C ALA A 30 -13.20 22.34 -7.34
N GLY A 31 -12.04 22.76 -6.84
CA GLY A 31 -11.93 23.50 -5.56
C GLY A 31 -11.89 22.61 -4.30
N HIS A 32 -11.65 21.30 -4.45
CA HIS A 32 -11.47 20.40 -3.31
C HIS A 32 -10.01 20.37 -2.84
N HIS A 33 -9.82 20.28 -1.53
CA HIS A 33 -8.51 20.00 -0.95
C HIS A 33 -8.32 18.48 -0.91
N VAL A 34 -7.42 17.96 -1.74
CA VAL A 34 -7.22 16.52 -1.94
C VAL A 34 -5.88 16.05 -1.39
N ILE A 35 -5.92 15.02 -0.53
CA ILE A 35 -4.77 14.27 -0.02
C ILE A 35 -4.81 12.87 -0.64
N GLN A 36 -3.66 12.38 -1.10
CA GLN A 36 -3.50 11.01 -1.56
C GLN A 36 -2.81 10.18 -0.47
N LYS A 37 -3.30 8.95 -0.26
CA LYS A 37 -2.73 7.98 0.67
C LYS A 37 -2.57 6.66 -0.06
N ASP A 38 -1.33 6.32 -0.40
CA ASP A 38 -1.01 5.05 -1.05
C ASP A 38 -0.65 4.01 0.03
N VAL A 39 -1.64 3.23 0.45
CA VAL A 39 -1.44 2.18 1.47
C VAL A 39 -0.76 0.94 0.85
N ASN A 40 -0.81 0.79 -0.47
CA ASN A 40 -0.11 -0.29 -1.16
C ASN A 40 1.41 -0.13 -1.04
N LEU A 41 1.91 1.08 -1.28
CA LEU A 41 3.33 1.39 -1.12
C LEU A 41 3.78 1.20 0.34
N GLU A 42 2.99 1.68 1.29
CA GLU A 42 3.28 1.50 2.73
C GLU A 42 3.28 0.03 3.15
N MET A 43 2.43 -0.81 2.54
CA MET A 43 2.46 -2.25 2.75
C MET A 43 3.80 -2.84 2.30
N TYR A 44 4.33 -2.46 1.14
CA TYR A 44 5.63 -2.95 0.68
C TYR A 44 6.78 -2.44 1.54
N ASP A 45 6.78 -1.16 1.93
CA ASP A 45 7.75 -0.62 2.89
C ASP A 45 7.74 -1.43 4.19
N TRP A 46 6.55 -1.80 4.68
CA TRP A 46 6.42 -2.64 5.87
C TRP A 46 6.87 -4.08 5.63
N PHE A 47 6.44 -4.72 4.54
CA PHE A 47 6.80 -6.12 4.21
C PHE A 47 8.30 -6.31 4.05
N PHE A 48 8.99 -5.32 3.49
CA PHE A 48 10.44 -5.35 3.31
C PHE A 48 11.23 -4.70 4.45
N SER A 49 10.56 -4.26 5.51
CA SER A 49 11.23 -3.81 6.73
C SER A 49 11.97 -4.96 7.43
N GLU A 50 13.07 -4.62 8.11
CA GLU A 50 13.85 -5.60 8.88
C GLU A 50 12.98 -6.35 9.91
N ASP A 51 12.13 -5.63 10.64
CA ASP A 51 11.26 -6.21 11.66
C ASP A 51 10.27 -7.23 11.08
N PHE A 52 9.67 -6.92 9.92
CA PHE A 52 8.76 -7.83 9.25
C PHE A 52 9.49 -9.06 8.71
N LEU A 53 10.64 -8.88 8.06
CA LEU A 53 11.45 -9.99 7.54
C LEU A 53 11.92 -10.91 8.67
N ARG A 54 12.35 -10.36 9.82
CA ARG A 54 12.68 -11.15 11.01
C ARG A 54 11.46 -11.92 11.54
N ARG A 55 10.27 -11.32 11.50
CA ARG A 55 9.02 -12.00 11.87
C ARG A 55 8.69 -13.15 10.93
N VAL A 56 8.85 -12.97 9.62
CA VAL A 56 8.64 -14.03 8.61
C VAL A 56 9.63 -15.16 8.84
N LEU A 57 10.91 -14.86 9.02
CA LEU A 57 11.97 -15.85 9.26
C LEU A 57 11.67 -16.76 10.47
N ARG A 58 11.10 -16.20 11.55
CA ARG A 58 10.67 -17.00 12.72
C ARG A 58 9.45 -17.88 12.44
N LYS A 59 8.53 -17.42 11.58
CA LYS A 59 7.24 -18.08 11.33
C LYS A 59 7.30 -19.17 10.27
N VAL A 60 8.08 -19.00 9.21
CA VAL A 60 8.11 -19.91 8.07
C VAL A 60 8.45 -21.36 8.48
N PRO A 61 9.48 -21.64 9.31
CA PRO A 61 9.76 -23.01 9.74
C PRO A 61 8.58 -23.66 10.46
N GLN A 62 7.89 -22.90 11.33
CA GLN A 62 6.73 -23.39 12.08
C GLN A 62 5.56 -23.75 11.16
N GLN A 63 5.38 -23.02 10.05
CA GLN A 63 4.35 -23.36 9.07
C GLN A 63 4.75 -24.56 8.22
N LEU A 64 6.03 -24.70 7.89
CA LEU A 64 6.54 -25.87 7.17
C LEU A 64 6.36 -27.16 7.99
N ASP A 65 6.65 -27.12 9.28
CA ASP A 65 6.48 -28.27 10.16
C ASP A 65 5.01 -28.69 10.33
N ARG A 66 4.05 -27.76 10.19
CA ARG A 66 2.60 -28.07 10.20
C ARG A 66 2.11 -28.80 8.94
N LEU A 67 2.85 -28.68 7.84
CA LEU A 67 2.51 -29.29 6.55
C LEU A 67 3.16 -30.66 6.35
N ARG A 68 4.06 -31.06 7.26
CA ARG A 68 4.69 -32.38 7.31
C ARG A 68 3.86 -33.33 8.17
#